data_AF-A0A0K3BT86-F1
#
_entry.id   AF-A0A0K3BT86-F1
#
_cell.length_a   1.000
_cell.length_b   1.000
_cell.length_c   1.000
_cell.angle_alpha   90.00
_cell.angle_beta   90.00
_cell.angle_gamma   90.00
#
_symmetry.space_group_name_H-M   'P 1'
#
loop_
_entity.id
_entity.type
_entity.pdbx_description
1 polymer ?
#
loop_
_entity_poly.entity_id
_entity_poly.type
_entity_poly.pdbx_seq_one_letter_code
_entity_poly.pdbx_strand_id
1 'polypeptide(L)'
;MAITTWVQAAGTLLLGLVGLWFAHNYRRQIRLKLAERQVESYMRLWTLTASATPFRTTPLQPAELTKLYDDMGRWYFDDGDGMLASAAVRNLFVGVHTNLTCPIAAMKPSVLAAQLVALPHAEAERRRGCAVIRQVSLLRTQLKRDLAMHFGVDYYSDLHPEDRAFLVSCGMSPRRRPWRGPWLRPADRTTVNACVCGACPGVSGGCRTSDHRG
;
A
#
# COMPACT_ATOMS: atom_id res chain seq x y z
N MET A 1 17.07 63.09 -20.14
CA MET A 1 17.78 61.83 -19.82
C MET A 1 17.17 61.02 -18.68
N ALA A 2 16.37 61.58 -17.77
CA ALA A 2 15.77 60.83 -16.66
C ALA A 2 14.54 59.95 -17.03
N ILE A 3 13.80 60.27 -18.09
CA ILE A 3 12.56 59.53 -18.45
C ILE A 3 12.87 58.14 -19.03
N THR A 4 13.94 58.02 -19.81
CA THR A 4 14.38 56.77 -20.45
C THR A 4 14.81 55.70 -19.43
N THR A 5 15.39 56.10 -18.29
CA THR A 5 15.83 55.15 -17.24
C THR A 5 14.65 54.55 -16.47
N TRP A 6 13.60 55.33 -16.22
CA TRP A 6 12.39 54.84 -15.55
C TRP A 6 11.59 53.86 -16.41
N VAL A 7 11.53 54.09 -17.72
CA VAL A 7 10.86 53.17 -18.66
C VAL A 7 11.60 51.83 -18.73
N GLN A 8 12.95 51.84 -18.77
CA GLN A 8 13.75 50.62 -18.74
C GLN A 8 13.61 49.86 -17.41
N ALA A 9 13.60 50.58 -16.28
CA ALA A 9 13.38 49.98 -14.97
C ALA A 9 11.99 49.35 -14.85
N ALA A 10 10.94 50.04 -15.29
CA ALA A 10 9.56 49.53 -15.29
C ALA A 10 9.42 48.30 -16.20
N GLY A 11 10.02 48.32 -17.40
CA GLY A 11 10.04 47.18 -18.31
C GLY A 11 10.71 45.94 -17.71
N THR A 12 11.84 46.13 -17.03
CA THR A 12 12.58 45.04 -16.36
C THR A 12 11.78 44.47 -15.18
N LEU A 13 11.14 45.33 -14.39
CA LEU A 13 10.29 44.91 -13.28
C LEU A 13 9.06 44.14 -13.76
N LEU A 14 8.41 44.59 -14.84
CA LEU A 14 7.29 43.89 -15.45
C LEU A 14 7.71 42.50 -15.98
N LEU A 15 8.84 42.42 -16.70
CA LEU A 15 9.37 41.15 -17.18
C LEU A 15 9.72 40.19 -16.02
N GLY A 16 10.27 40.72 -14.93
CA GLY A 16 10.54 39.94 -13.72
C GLY A 16 9.27 39.38 -13.08
N LEU A 17 8.23 40.19 -12.96
CA LEU A 17 6.93 39.76 -12.42
C LEU A 17 6.26 38.71 -13.31
N VAL A 18 6.27 38.92 -14.64
CA VAL A 18 5.72 37.97 -15.61
C VAL A 18 6.50 36.64 -15.56
N GLY A 19 7.83 36.69 -15.50
CA GLY A 19 8.68 35.50 -15.37
C GLY A 19 8.39 34.72 -14.08
N LEU A 20 8.24 35.41 -12.95
CA LEU A 20 7.88 34.78 -11.67
C LEU A 20 6.49 34.12 -11.72
N TRP A 21 5.52 34.80 -12.34
CA TRP A 21 4.16 34.28 -12.51
C TRP A 21 4.14 33.02 -13.39
N PHE A 22 4.86 33.02 -14.52
CA PHE A 22 5.00 31.85 -15.37
C PHE A 22 5.69 30.70 -14.65
N ALA A 23 6.80 30.97 -13.94
CA ALA A 23 7.50 29.96 -13.18
C ALA A 23 6.60 29.33 -12.09
N HIS A 24 5.78 30.16 -11.42
CA HIS A 24 4.83 29.69 -10.42
C HIS A 24 3.73 28.80 -11.05
N ASN A 25 3.10 29.25 -12.12
CA ASN A 25 2.04 28.48 -12.79
C ASN A 25 2.55 27.19 -13.42
N TYR A 26 3.73 27.22 -14.04
CA TYR A 26 4.36 26.04 -14.64
C TYR A 26 4.69 24.98 -13.58
N ARG A 27 5.25 25.38 -12.43
CA ARG A 27 5.48 24.47 -11.29
C ARG A 27 4.18 23.85 -10.80
N ARG A 28 3.08 24.61 -10.76
CA ARG A 28 1.77 24.09 -10.38
C ARG A 28 1.26 23.06 -11.40
N GLN A 29 1.36 23.33 -12.69
CA GLN A 29 0.96 22.39 -13.74
C GLN A 29 1.76 21.09 -13.70
N ILE A 30 3.09 21.14 -13.51
CA ILE A 30 3.91 19.94 -13.36
C ILE A 30 3.45 19.12 -12.15
N ARG A 31 3.19 19.75 -11.01
CA ARG A 31 2.70 19.05 -9.80
C ARG A 31 1.37 18.36 -10.04
N LEU A 32 0.45 19.02 -10.76
CA LEU A 32 -0.85 18.42 -11.11
C LEU A 32 -0.65 17.19 -12.02
N LYS A 33 0.16 17.30 -13.08
CA LYS A 33 0.45 16.17 -13.97
C LYS A 33 1.13 15.00 -13.25
N LEU A 34 2.03 15.30 -12.30
CA LEU A 34 2.66 14.27 -11.48
C LEU A 34 1.65 13.60 -10.54
N ALA A 35 0.75 14.36 -9.94
CA ALA A 35 -0.31 13.80 -9.09
C ALA A 35 -1.28 12.92 -9.90
N GLU A 36 -1.67 13.34 -11.10
CA GLU A 36 -2.51 12.55 -12.01
C GLU A 36 -1.82 11.22 -12.37
N ARG A 37 -0.54 11.26 -12.75
CA ARG A 37 0.24 10.04 -13.03
C ARG A 37 0.38 9.14 -11.80
N GLN A 38 0.54 9.72 -10.62
CA GLN A 38 0.62 8.96 -9.38
C GLN A 38 -0.70 8.23 -9.09
N VAL A 39 -1.84 8.88 -9.28
CA VAL A 39 -3.17 8.26 -9.15
C VAL A 39 -3.30 7.10 -10.12
N GLU A 40 -2.95 7.30 -11.39
CA GLU A 40 -3.03 6.26 -12.42
C GLU A 40 -2.12 5.06 -12.09
N SER A 41 -0.86 5.31 -11.75
CA SER A 41 0.11 4.30 -11.30
C SER A 41 -0.44 3.47 -10.13
N TYR A 42 -1.03 4.13 -9.13
CA TYR A 42 -1.56 3.47 -7.94
C TYR A 42 -2.82 2.66 -8.26
N MET A 43 -3.68 3.15 -9.15
CA MET A 43 -4.83 2.41 -9.64
C MET A 43 -4.41 1.14 -10.38
N ARG A 44 -3.37 1.19 -11.21
CA ARG A 44 -2.83 0.00 -11.88
C ARG A 44 -2.36 -1.04 -10.87
N LEU A 45 -1.53 -0.66 -9.91
CA LEU A 45 -1.10 -1.59 -8.85
C LEU A 45 -2.29 -2.16 -8.04
N TRP A 46 -3.29 -1.34 -7.77
CA TRP A 46 -4.53 -1.78 -7.13
C TRP A 46 -5.28 -2.82 -7.97
N THR A 47 -5.34 -2.67 -9.30
CA THR A 47 -5.96 -3.66 -10.18
C THR A 47 -5.17 -4.96 -10.25
N LEU A 48 -3.84 -4.88 -10.35
CA LEU A 48 -2.96 -6.06 -10.38
C LEU A 48 -3.08 -6.90 -9.11
N THR A 49 -3.22 -6.24 -7.96
CA THR A 49 -3.37 -6.90 -6.65
C THR A 49 -4.80 -7.38 -6.35
N ALA A 50 -5.73 -7.33 -7.30
CA ALA A 50 -7.12 -7.74 -7.10
C ALA A 50 -7.29 -9.24 -6.78
N SER A 51 -6.38 -10.09 -7.26
CA SER A 51 -6.37 -11.53 -6.96
C SER A 51 -6.10 -11.82 -5.47
N ALA A 52 -5.44 -10.89 -4.79
CA ALA A 52 -5.09 -10.93 -3.37
C ALA A 52 -5.99 -10.00 -2.53
N THR A 53 -7.25 -9.84 -2.93
CA THR A 53 -8.22 -9.07 -2.15
C THR A 53 -8.49 -9.73 -0.81
N PRO A 54 -8.78 -8.93 0.22
CA PRO A 54 -9.05 -9.47 1.55
C PRO A 54 -10.38 -10.23 1.68
N PHE A 55 -11.31 -10.02 0.74
CA PHE A 55 -12.59 -10.73 0.70
C PHE A 55 -12.48 -12.14 0.10
N ARG A 56 -11.30 -12.49 -0.41
CA ARG A 56 -11.02 -13.85 -0.86
C ARG A 56 -11.25 -14.82 0.29
N THR A 57 -11.63 -16.06 0.00
CA THR A 57 -11.84 -17.12 1.00
C THR A 57 -10.83 -18.26 0.90
N THR A 58 -9.99 -18.23 -0.14
CA THR A 58 -8.96 -19.23 -0.41
C THR A 58 -7.58 -18.61 -0.35
N PRO A 59 -6.56 -19.35 0.12
CA PRO A 59 -5.17 -18.90 0.02
C PRO A 59 -4.74 -18.69 -1.44
N LEU A 60 -3.73 -17.84 -1.65
CA LEU A 60 -3.04 -17.77 -2.94
C LEU A 60 -2.24 -19.06 -3.16
N GLN A 61 -2.41 -19.65 -4.34
CA GLN A 61 -1.65 -20.81 -4.79
C GLN A 61 -0.26 -20.40 -5.29
N PRO A 62 0.73 -21.32 -5.33
CA PRO A 62 2.08 -21.02 -5.81
C PRO A 62 2.12 -20.37 -7.20
N ALA A 63 1.31 -20.84 -8.14
CA ALA A 63 1.22 -20.24 -9.48
C ALA A 63 0.64 -18.81 -9.46
N GLU A 64 -0.33 -18.53 -8.57
CA GLU A 64 -0.87 -17.18 -8.39
C GLU A 64 0.16 -16.24 -7.76
N LEU A 65 0.97 -16.75 -6.82
CA LEU A 65 2.06 -15.98 -6.19
C LEU A 65 3.14 -15.60 -7.23
N THR A 66 3.57 -16.54 -8.07
CA THR A 66 4.53 -16.27 -9.16
C THR A 66 3.96 -15.26 -10.15
N LYS A 67 2.70 -15.44 -10.59
CA LYS A 67 2.06 -14.50 -11.50
C LYS A 67 2.00 -13.09 -10.89
N LEU A 68 1.60 -12.99 -9.62
CA LEU A 68 1.53 -11.70 -8.92
C LEU A 68 2.92 -11.06 -8.77
N TYR A 69 3.97 -11.87 -8.55
CA TYR A 69 5.36 -11.39 -8.49
C TYR A 69 5.79 -10.77 -9.82
N ASP A 70 5.52 -11.45 -10.93
CA ASP A 70 5.87 -10.97 -12.26
C ASP A 70 5.08 -9.71 -12.61
N ASP A 71 3.75 -9.72 -12.39
CA ASP A 71 2.88 -8.59 -12.69
C ASP A 71 3.25 -7.35 -11.87
N MET A 72 3.54 -7.52 -10.56
CA MET A 72 4.02 -6.43 -9.71
C MET A 72 5.43 -5.96 -10.09
N GLY A 73 6.29 -6.87 -10.55
CA GLY A 73 7.64 -6.57 -11.03
C GLY A 73 7.61 -5.68 -12.27
N ARG A 74 6.77 -6.04 -13.26
CA ARG A 74 6.58 -5.24 -14.48
C ARG A 74 6.06 -3.83 -14.17
N TRP A 75 5.06 -3.72 -13.29
CA TRP A 75 4.59 -2.42 -12.81
C TRP A 75 5.72 -1.56 -12.22
N TYR A 76 6.60 -2.15 -11.42
CA TYR A 76 7.66 -1.39 -10.77
C TYR A 76 8.80 -1.00 -11.72
N PHE A 77 9.31 -1.97 -12.50
CA PHE A 77 10.54 -1.82 -13.28
C PHE A 77 10.30 -1.48 -14.75
N ASP A 78 9.33 -2.13 -15.39
CA ASP A 78 9.11 -1.99 -16.84
C ASP A 78 8.26 -0.77 -17.15
N ASP A 79 7.17 -0.58 -16.40
CA ASP A 79 6.28 0.58 -16.57
C ASP A 79 6.85 1.85 -15.89
N GLY A 80 7.83 1.69 -15.00
CA GLY A 80 8.44 2.77 -14.21
C GLY A 80 7.50 3.39 -13.17
N ASP A 81 6.32 2.82 -12.96
CA ASP A 81 5.29 3.33 -12.06
C ASP A 81 5.75 3.34 -10.59
N GLY A 82 6.70 2.46 -10.24
CA GLY A 82 7.35 2.41 -8.92
C GLY A 82 8.13 3.67 -8.53
N MET A 83 8.55 4.49 -9.50
CA MET A 83 9.25 5.75 -9.24
C MET A 83 8.33 6.83 -8.67
N LEU A 84 7.03 6.74 -8.96
CA LEU A 84 6.01 7.68 -8.47
C LEU A 84 5.54 7.32 -7.05
N ALA A 85 5.94 6.15 -6.54
CA ALA A 85 5.56 5.70 -5.21
C ALA A 85 6.26 6.48 -4.10
N SER A 86 5.50 6.79 -3.05
CA SER A 86 6.06 7.32 -1.81
C SER A 86 7.03 6.32 -1.19
N ALA A 87 7.92 6.79 -0.30
CA ALA A 87 8.86 5.91 0.40
C ALA A 87 8.13 4.80 1.19
N ALA A 88 6.96 5.09 1.77
CA ALA A 88 6.16 4.11 2.49
C ALA A 88 5.60 3.03 1.56
N VAL A 89 5.00 3.42 0.43
CA VAL A 89 4.50 2.47 -0.58
C VAL A 89 5.63 1.63 -1.13
N ARG A 90 6.77 2.24 -1.49
CA ARG A 90 7.94 1.53 -2.02
C ARG A 90 8.49 0.51 -1.04
N ASN A 91 8.62 0.86 0.24
CA ASN A 91 9.11 -0.07 1.25
C ASN A 91 8.17 -1.26 1.45
N LEU A 92 6.86 -1.02 1.50
CA LEU A 92 5.86 -2.09 1.56
C LEU A 92 5.91 -2.95 0.31
N PHE A 93 5.95 -2.32 -0.86
CA PHE A 93 6.01 -3.00 -2.15
C PHE A 93 7.18 -3.98 -2.17
N VAL A 94 8.40 -3.55 -1.84
CA VAL A 94 9.58 -4.43 -1.82
C VAL A 94 9.40 -5.57 -0.82
N GLY A 95 8.85 -5.29 0.36
CA GLY A 95 8.57 -6.32 1.36
C GLY A 95 7.56 -7.38 0.87
N VAL A 96 6.44 -6.94 0.29
CA VAL A 96 5.42 -7.83 -0.28
C VAL A 96 6.00 -8.61 -1.45
N HIS A 97 6.63 -7.92 -2.40
CA HIS A 97 7.20 -8.51 -3.61
C HIS A 97 8.22 -9.60 -3.28
N THR A 98 9.10 -9.36 -2.31
CA THR A 98 10.06 -10.38 -1.84
C THR A 98 9.34 -11.61 -1.28
N ASN A 99 8.29 -11.42 -0.48
CA ASN A 99 7.56 -12.51 0.17
C ASN A 99 6.73 -13.38 -0.80
N LEU A 100 6.45 -12.89 -2.02
CA LEU A 100 5.69 -13.65 -3.03
C LEU A 100 6.43 -14.90 -3.48
N THR A 101 7.76 -14.84 -3.64
CA THR A 101 8.55 -15.95 -4.23
C THR A 101 9.73 -16.40 -3.37
N CYS A 102 10.12 -15.68 -2.32
CA CYS A 102 11.25 -16.11 -1.48
C CYS A 102 11.00 -17.48 -0.81
N PRO A 103 12.07 -18.22 -0.45
CA PRO A 103 11.94 -19.41 0.38
C PRO A 103 11.25 -19.08 1.72
N ILE A 104 10.48 -20.02 2.27
CA ILE A 104 9.73 -19.83 3.53
C ILE A 104 10.63 -19.33 4.68
N ALA A 105 11.84 -19.89 4.79
CA ALA A 105 12.80 -19.50 5.82
C ALA A 105 13.31 -18.05 5.68
N ALA A 106 13.18 -17.44 4.50
CA ALA A 106 13.60 -16.08 4.20
C ALA A 106 12.44 -15.07 4.19
N MET A 107 11.21 -15.50 4.51
CA MET A 107 10.07 -14.60 4.57
C MET A 107 10.25 -13.53 5.65
N LYS A 108 9.69 -12.35 5.38
CA LYS A 108 9.54 -11.28 6.37
C LYS A 108 8.11 -11.25 6.90
N PRO A 109 7.89 -11.00 8.20
CA PRO A 109 8.90 -10.87 9.24
C PRO A 109 9.50 -12.23 9.62
N SER A 110 10.69 -12.22 10.24
CA SER A 110 11.37 -13.46 10.66
C SER A 110 10.54 -14.33 11.63
N VAL A 111 9.68 -13.70 12.44
CA VAL A 111 8.73 -14.41 13.31
C VAL A 111 7.75 -15.26 12.50
N LEU A 112 7.25 -14.74 11.37
CA LEU A 112 6.39 -15.49 10.48
C LEU A 112 7.18 -16.63 9.81
N ALA A 113 8.40 -16.36 9.33
CA ALA A 113 9.26 -17.41 8.75
C ALA A 113 9.50 -18.57 9.74
N ALA A 114 9.84 -18.26 10.99
CA ALA A 114 10.06 -19.27 12.04
C ALA A 114 8.81 -20.13 12.30
N GLN A 115 7.62 -19.52 12.32
CA GLN A 115 6.36 -20.25 12.48
C GLN A 115 6.06 -21.15 11.27
N LEU A 116 6.33 -20.68 10.06
CA LEU A 116 6.07 -21.45 8.84
C LEU A 116 7.05 -22.62 8.67
N VAL A 117 8.33 -22.45 9.04
CA VAL A 117 9.34 -23.52 8.98
C VAL A 117 8.97 -24.70 9.91
N ALA A 118 8.27 -24.43 11.02
CA ALA A 118 7.84 -25.47 11.95
C ALA A 118 6.65 -26.32 11.42
N LEU A 119 6.06 -25.97 10.28
CA LEU A 119 4.89 -26.64 9.72
C LEU A 119 5.28 -27.58 8.57
N PRO A 120 4.45 -28.61 8.29
CA PRO A 120 4.57 -29.38 7.06
C PRO A 120 4.52 -28.46 5.83
N HIS A 121 5.32 -28.75 4.80
CA HIS A 121 5.51 -27.86 3.65
C HIS A 121 4.20 -27.40 3.00
N ALA A 122 3.24 -28.31 2.78
CA ALA A 122 1.95 -27.97 2.20
C ALA A 122 1.12 -26.99 3.05
N GLU A 123 1.19 -27.10 4.39
CA GLU A 123 0.52 -26.19 5.31
C GLU A 123 1.24 -24.84 5.38
N ALA A 124 2.57 -24.86 5.33
CA ALA A 124 3.39 -23.66 5.33
C ALA A 124 3.12 -22.79 4.08
N GLU A 125 3.04 -23.40 2.89
CA GLU A 125 2.67 -22.69 1.65
C GLU A 125 1.22 -22.16 1.70
N ARG A 126 0.29 -22.94 2.25
CA ARG A 126 -1.10 -22.47 2.47
C ARG A 126 -1.14 -21.22 3.34
N ARG A 127 -0.42 -21.23 4.46
CA ARG A 127 -0.36 -20.08 5.39
C ARG A 127 0.39 -18.90 4.80
N ARG A 128 1.44 -19.13 3.99
CA ARG A 128 2.09 -18.09 3.20
C ARG A 128 1.10 -17.37 2.31
N GLY A 129 0.28 -18.10 1.55
CA GLY A 129 -0.74 -17.51 0.68
C GLY A 129 -1.70 -16.58 1.45
N CYS A 130 -2.13 -16.98 2.65
CA CYS A 130 -2.94 -16.13 3.53
C CYS A 130 -2.17 -14.90 4.04
N ALA A 131 -0.91 -15.07 4.46
CA ALA A 131 -0.09 -13.97 4.95
C ALA A 131 0.18 -12.92 3.87
N VAL A 132 0.44 -13.36 2.64
CA VAL A 132 0.62 -12.47 1.49
C VAL A 132 -0.64 -11.63 1.23
N ILE A 133 -1.84 -12.22 1.32
CA ILE A 133 -3.10 -11.46 1.16
C ILE A 133 -3.19 -10.32 2.20
N ARG A 134 -2.81 -10.58 3.46
CA ARG A 134 -2.76 -9.53 4.50
C ARG A 134 -1.73 -8.46 4.16
N GLN A 135 -0.53 -8.85 3.75
CA GLN A 135 0.55 -7.92 3.38
C GLN A 135 0.18 -7.04 2.17
N VAL A 136 -0.47 -7.63 1.15
CA VAL A 136 -1.03 -6.89 0.02
C VAL A 136 -2.14 -5.93 0.47
N SER A 137 -2.97 -6.34 1.44
CA SER A 137 -3.99 -5.47 2.02
C SER A 137 -3.39 -4.27 2.77
N LEU A 138 -2.24 -4.43 3.43
CA LEU A 138 -1.48 -3.31 4.00
C LEU A 138 -0.97 -2.37 2.90
N LEU A 139 -0.39 -2.92 1.83
CA LEU A 139 0.07 -2.14 0.67
C LEU A 139 -1.09 -1.32 0.07
N ARG A 140 -2.22 -1.97 -0.20
CA ARG A 140 -3.45 -1.32 -0.70
C ARG A 140 -3.95 -0.21 0.21
N THR A 141 -3.90 -0.42 1.53
CA THR A 141 -4.31 0.60 2.50
C THR A 141 -3.35 1.80 2.48
N GLN A 142 -2.05 1.58 2.30
CA GLN A 142 -1.09 2.67 2.11
C GLN A 142 -1.32 3.43 0.80
N LEU A 143 -1.67 2.75 -0.31
CA LEU A 143 -2.01 3.41 -1.58
C LEU A 143 -3.21 4.35 -1.40
N LYS A 144 -4.30 3.87 -0.78
CA LYS A 144 -5.48 4.70 -0.47
C LYS A 144 -5.10 5.93 0.34
N ARG A 145 -4.25 5.73 1.34
CA ARG A 145 -3.81 6.78 2.25
C ARG A 145 -3.02 7.88 1.54
N ASP A 146 -2.06 7.51 0.71
CA ASP A 146 -1.27 8.45 -0.09
C ASP A 146 -2.15 9.30 -1.01
N LEU A 147 -3.26 8.73 -1.49
CA LEU A 147 -4.26 9.41 -2.31
C LEU A 147 -5.37 10.10 -1.51
N ALA A 148 -5.26 10.16 -0.18
CA ALA A 148 -6.28 10.69 0.72
C ALA A 148 -7.69 10.09 0.51
N MET A 149 -7.76 8.83 0.06
CA MET A 149 -9.01 8.10 -0.10
C MET A 149 -9.41 7.40 1.20
N HIS A 150 -10.63 7.67 1.67
CA HIS A 150 -11.12 7.21 2.98
C HIS A 150 -12.18 6.10 2.92
N PHE A 151 -12.37 5.46 1.77
CA PHE A 151 -13.39 4.42 1.59
C PHE A 151 -12.82 2.99 1.81
N GLY A 152 -13.69 2.09 2.31
CA GLY A 152 -13.40 0.67 2.50
C GLY A 152 -12.71 0.31 3.83
N VAL A 153 -12.29 -0.95 3.96
CA VAL A 153 -11.69 -1.50 5.18
C VAL A 153 -10.35 -0.80 5.51
N ASP A 154 -10.20 -0.40 6.77
CA ASP A 154 -8.95 0.15 7.33
C ASP A 154 -8.16 -0.96 8.03
N TYR A 155 -7.21 -1.56 7.31
CA TYR A 155 -6.35 -2.63 7.82
C TYR A 155 -5.42 -2.17 8.95
N TYR A 156 -5.20 -0.86 9.11
CA TYR A 156 -4.34 -0.36 10.18
C TYR A 156 -5.06 -0.27 11.53
N SER A 157 -6.40 -0.40 11.56
CA SER A 157 -7.18 -0.32 12.78
C SER A 157 -7.05 -1.57 13.68
N ASP A 158 -6.82 -2.74 13.08
CA ASP A 158 -6.69 -4.03 13.77
C ASP A 158 -5.52 -4.85 13.24
N LEU A 159 -4.30 -4.34 13.44
CA LEU A 159 -3.08 -5.02 13.00
C LEU A 159 -2.73 -6.20 13.91
N HIS A 160 -2.66 -7.39 13.32
CA HIS A 160 -2.11 -8.57 13.97
C HIS A 160 -0.63 -8.38 14.35
N PRO A 161 -0.10 -9.13 15.33
CA PRO A 161 1.30 -9.07 15.73
C PRO A 161 2.28 -9.29 14.55
N GLU A 162 1.95 -10.23 13.66
CA GLU A 162 2.74 -10.50 12.45
C GLU A 162 2.72 -9.33 11.47
N ASP A 163 1.57 -8.69 11.27
CA ASP A 163 1.45 -7.54 10.38
C ASP A 163 2.24 -6.35 10.93
N ARG A 164 2.23 -6.13 12.25
CA ARG A 164 3.07 -5.10 12.89
C ARG A 164 4.56 -5.41 12.68
N ALA A 165 4.97 -6.65 12.88
CA ALA A 165 6.35 -7.06 12.66
C ALA A 165 6.75 -6.92 11.18
N PHE A 166 5.83 -7.21 10.25
CA PHE A 166 6.03 -6.98 8.82
C PHE A 166 6.28 -5.50 8.51
N LEU A 167 5.41 -4.60 9.01
CA LEU A 167 5.57 -3.16 8.84
C LEU A 167 6.92 -2.68 9.39
N VAL A 168 7.31 -3.15 10.58
CA VAL A 168 8.63 -2.84 11.17
C VAL A 168 9.77 -3.32 10.27
N SER A 169 9.68 -4.53 9.72
CA SER A 169 10.69 -5.07 8.79
C SER A 169 10.78 -4.30 7.47
N CYS A 170 9.72 -3.57 7.09
CA CYS A 170 9.69 -2.63 5.97
C CYS A 170 10.16 -1.22 6.37
N GLY A 171 10.73 -1.03 7.57
CA GLY A 171 11.16 0.28 8.07
C GLY A 171 10.01 1.23 8.41
N MET A 172 8.78 0.74 8.52
CA MET A 172 7.64 1.54 8.94
C MET A 172 7.44 1.44 10.46
N SER A 173 7.31 2.58 11.11
CA SER A 173 7.03 2.61 12.54
C SER A 173 5.55 2.30 12.80
N PRO A 174 5.22 1.28 13.62
CA PRO A 174 3.84 1.03 14.05
C PRO A 174 3.39 2.05 15.11
N ARG A 175 4.34 2.73 15.77
CA ARG A 175 4.10 3.69 16.87
C ARG A 175 3.94 5.12 16.38
N ARG A 176 4.68 5.54 15.34
CA ARG A 176 4.35 6.79 14.68
C ARG A 176 2.95 6.59 14.15
N ARG A 177 2.00 7.36 14.68
CA ARG A 177 0.71 7.48 14.06
C ARG A 177 0.81 8.53 12.97
N PRO A 178 1.04 8.17 11.68
CA PRO A 178 0.48 9.02 10.65
C PRO A 178 -1.07 8.99 10.78
N TRP A 179 -1.65 8.01 11.49
CA TRP A 179 -3.05 7.61 11.66
C TRP A 179 -4.05 8.57 12.36
N ARG A 180 -3.90 9.90 12.32
CA ARG A 180 -5.00 10.82 12.71
C ARG A 180 -5.45 11.66 11.52
N GLY A 181 -6.38 11.13 10.72
CA GLY A 181 -7.31 11.97 9.97
C GLY A 181 -8.38 12.53 10.94
N PRO A 182 -9.06 13.64 10.60
CA PRO A 182 -10.11 14.21 11.42
C PRO A 182 -11.18 13.14 11.68
N TRP A 183 -11.67 13.11 12.92
CA TRP A 183 -12.60 12.12 13.45
C TRP A 183 -13.82 11.95 12.53
N LEU A 184 -13.78 10.96 11.65
CA LEU A 184 -14.96 10.46 10.97
C LEU A 184 -15.31 9.11 11.59
N ARG A 185 -16.59 8.95 11.94
CA ARG A 185 -17.14 7.74 12.57
C ARG A 185 -16.69 6.50 11.80
N PRO A 186 -16.28 5.42 12.49
CA PRO A 186 -16.01 4.16 11.81
C PRO A 186 -17.31 3.72 11.13
N ALA A 187 -17.27 3.55 9.81
CA ALA A 187 -18.21 2.67 9.14
C ALA A 187 -18.08 1.27 9.77
N ASP A 188 -19.18 0.54 9.78
CA ASP A 188 -19.36 -0.76 10.42
C ASP A 188 -18.09 -1.63 10.36
N ARG A 189 -17.60 -2.06 11.54
CA ARG A 189 -16.32 -2.78 11.65
C ARG A 189 -16.53 -4.21 11.20
N THR A 190 -16.43 -4.47 9.89
CA THR A 190 -16.17 -5.82 9.40
C THR A 190 -14.84 -6.29 10.00
N THR A 191 -14.90 -7.25 10.91
CA THR A 191 -13.72 -7.90 11.49
C THR A 191 -12.97 -8.60 10.36
N VAL A 192 -11.70 -8.24 10.19
CA VAL A 192 -10.82 -8.91 9.23
C VAL A 192 -10.50 -10.29 9.81
N ASN A 193 -10.94 -11.36 9.14
CA ASN A 193 -10.63 -12.72 9.57
C ASN A 193 -9.10 -12.94 9.57
N ALA A 194 -8.56 -13.31 10.74
CA ALA A 194 -7.13 -13.56 10.97
C ALA A 194 -6.53 -14.61 10.02
N CYS A 195 -7.35 -15.60 9.63
CA CYS A 195 -7.11 -16.39 8.45
C CYS A 195 -8.28 -16.27 7.47
N VAL A 196 -7.95 -15.70 6.31
CA VAL A 196 -8.80 -15.56 5.13
C VAL A 196 -9.46 -16.89 4.72
N CYS A 197 -8.84 -18.03 5.07
CA CYS A 197 -9.35 -19.37 4.74
C CYS A 197 -10.16 -20.09 5.84
N GLY A 198 -10.32 -19.52 7.04
CA GLY A 198 -11.00 -20.19 8.16
C GLY A 198 -10.35 -21.51 8.65
N ALA A 199 -9.28 -21.95 8.00
CA ALA A 199 -8.70 -23.29 8.14
C ALA A 199 -7.35 -23.30 8.87
N CYS A 200 -6.87 -22.17 9.40
CA CYS A 200 -5.63 -22.13 10.16
C CYS A 200 -5.90 -22.56 11.61
N PRO A 201 -5.46 -23.75 12.05
CA PRO A 201 -5.59 -24.14 13.45
C PRO A 201 -4.78 -23.17 14.31
N GLY A 202 -5.47 -22.49 15.23
CA GLY A 202 -4.86 -21.55 16.18
C GLY A 202 -5.58 -20.21 16.36
N VAL A 203 -6.57 -19.87 15.52
CA VAL A 203 -7.37 -18.64 15.68
C VAL A 203 -8.85 -18.97 15.91
N SER A 204 -9.12 -19.70 16.99
CA SER A 204 -10.47 -19.84 17.54
C SER A 204 -10.86 -18.54 18.25
N GLY A 205 -11.15 -17.50 17.45
CA GLY A 205 -11.59 -16.19 17.91
C GLY A 205 -12.97 -15.86 17.37
N GLY A 206 -14.00 -16.59 17.83
CA GLY A 206 -15.39 -16.13 17.87
C GLY A 206 -16.08 -15.84 16.53
N CYS A 207 -16.37 -16.87 15.74
CA CYS A 207 -17.52 -16.80 14.85
C CYS A 207 -18.77 -17.00 15.71
N ARG A 208 -19.30 -15.91 16.27
CA ARG A 208 -20.57 -15.91 16.99
C ARG A 208 -21.67 -15.97 15.94
N THR A 209 -22.07 -17.19 15.56
CA THR A 209 -23.25 -17.41 14.72
C THR A 209 -24.45 -16.81 15.43
N SER A 210 -25.02 -15.76 14.85
CA SER A 210 -26.32 -15.24 15.26
C SER A 210 -27.35 -16.33 15.00
N ASP A 211 -27.83 -16.88 16.10
CA ASP A 211 -28.92 -17.83 16.19
C ASP A 211 -30.19 -17.16 15.62
N HIS A 212 -30.52 -17.44 14.37
CA HIS A 212 -31.83 -17.11 13.80
C HIS A 212 -32.83 -18.17 14.27
N ARG A 213 -33.52 -17.88 15.38
CA ARG A 213 -34.82 -18.49 15.66
C ARG A 213 -35.88 -17.78 14.84
N GLY A 214 -36.50 -18.54 13.94
CA GLY A 214 -37.84 -18.34 13.40
C GLY A 214 -38.56 -19.68 13.50
#